data_AF-A0A1H6DRD9-F1
#
_entry.id   AF-A0A1H6DRD9-F1
#
_cell.length_a   1.000
_cell.length_b   1.000
_cell.length_c   1.000
_cell.angle_alpha   90.00
_cell.angle_beta   90.00
_cell.angle_gamma   90.00
#
_symmetry.space_group_name_H-M   'P 1'
#
loop_
_entity.id
_entity.type
_entity.pdbx_description
1 polymer ?
#
loop_
_entity_poly.entity_id
_entity_poly.type
_entity_poly.pdbx_seq_one_letter_code
_entity_poly.pdbx_strand_id
1 'polypeptide(L)'
;MTSLPLDLKIQSPRCPHLGGKPRYLPAHRAFLRRLAAGCEADLLTAAEAVLADPATEWQEYGTWRTDGPAVLMDSAEAGAELSVEYPDGGLPDQAPVLLPAGRWAVRGVHTWADDDTWVGLVQLLPAGL
;
A
#
# COMPACT_ATOMS: atom_id res chain seq x y z
N MET A 1 -17.66 -4.80 4.11
CA MET A 1 -16.26 -4.77 3.65
C MET A 1 -15.73 -3.38 3.93
N THR A 2 -14.98 -3.20 5.01
CA THR A 2 -14.53 -1.87 5.43
C THR A 2 -13.30 -1.50 4.60
N SER A 3 -13.51 -0.71 3.54
CA SER A 3 -12.44 -0.11 2.74
C SER A 3 -11.53 0.72 3.65
N LEU A 4 -10.21 0.57 3.51
CA LEU A 4 -9.24 1.48 4.13
C LEU A 4 -9.54 2.92 3.66
N PRO A 5 -9.57 3.92 4.55
CA PRO A 5 -9.64 5.32 4.15
C PRO A 5 -8.25 5.75 3.71
N LEU A 6 -7.85 5.42 2.50
CA LEU A 6 -6.68 6.01 1.87
C LEU A 6 -7.15 6.93 0.76
N ASP A 7 -7.50 8.17 1.12
CA ASP A 7 -7.49 9.31 0.19
C ASP A 7 -6.02 9.69 -0.10
N LEU A 8 -5.25 8.70 -0.55
CA LEU A 8 -3.85 8.79 -0.93
C LEU A 8 -3.81 9.24 -2.40
N LYS A 9 -4.36 10.43 -2.66
CA LYS A 9 -4.33 11.04 -4.00
C LYS A 9 -2.88 11.39 -4.36
N ILE A 10 -2.22 10.52 -5.12
CA ILE A 10 -0.99 10.85 -5.83
C ILE A 10 -1.18 10.51 -7.30
N GLN A 11 -1.27 11.57 -8.11
CA GLN A 11 -1.27 11.52 -9.57
C GLN A 11 0.02 10.86 -10.07
N SER A 12 -0.12 9.77 -10.82
CA SER A 12 0.98 9.19 -11.60
C SER A 12 1.35 10.10 -12.77
N PRO A 13 2.64 10.36 -13.02
CA PRO A 13 3.11 10.57 -14.38
C PRO A 13 3.10 9.21 -15.11
N ARG A 14 2.35 9.21 -16.21
CA ARG A 14 2.16 8.17 -17.24
C ARG A 14 3.31 7.16 -17.40
N CYS A 15 3.05 5.89 -17.06
CA CYS A 15 3.66 4.72 -17.69
C CYS A 15 2.70 3.50 -17.56
N PRO A 16 1.71 3.35 -18.46
CA PRO A 16 0.65 2.33 -18.34
C PRO A 16 1.10 0.88 -18.56
N HIS A 17 2.39 0.61 -18.82
CA HIS A 17 2.90 -0.74 -19.12
C HIS A 17 3.68 -1.38 -17.96
N LEU A 18 3.82 -0.70 -16.82
CA LEU A 18 4.50 -1.20 -15.62
C LEU A 18 3.55 -1.23 -14.41
N GLY A 19 2.32 -1.71 -14.64
CA GLY A 19 1.36 -2.01 -13.57
C GLY A 19 1.93 -3.03 -12.60
N GLY A 20 2.48 -2.56 -11.48
CA GLY A 20 2.93 -3.42 -10.40
C GLY A 20 1.76 -3.67 -9.45
N LYS A 21 1.37 -4.93 -9.26
CA LYS A 21 0.36 -5.27 -8.24
C LYS A 21 0.81 -4.73 -6.88
N PRO A 22 -0.08 -4.08 -6.10
CA PRO A 22 0.25 -3.68 -4.74
C PRO A 22 0.63 -4.92 -3.93
N ARG A 23 1.68 -4.82 -3.10
CA ARG A 23 2.20 -5.94 -2.31
C ARG A 23 2.00 -5.72 -0.83
N TYR A 24 1.74 -6.80 -0.11
CA TYR A 24 1.76 -6.82 1.35
C TYR A 24 3.01 -7.53 1.84
N LEU A 25 3.68 -6.94 2.83
CA LEU A 25 4.87 -7.42 3.51
C LEU A 25 4.47 -7.88 4.93
N PRO A 26 4.18 -9.17 5.14
CA PRO A 26 3.58 -9.64 6.39
C PRO A 26 4.44 -9.41 7.63
N ALA A 27 5.77 -9.54 7.50
CA ALA A 27 6.72 -9.35 8.58
C ALA A 27 6.67 -7.92 9.16
N HIS A 28 6.36 -6.93 8.32
CA HIS A 28 6.33 -5.52 8.69
C HIS A 28 4.90 -4.97 8.84
N ARG A 29 3.88 -5.79 8.52
CA ARG A 29 2.49 -5.36 8.35
C ARG A 29 2.39 -4.10 7.48
N ALA A 30 3.12 -4.12 6.37
CA ALA A 30 3.27 -2.98 5.49
C ALA A 30 2.75 -3.28 4.09
N PHE A 31 2.09 -2.31 3.49
CA PHE A 31 1.72 -2.30 2.09
C PHE A 31 2.78 -1.52 1.30
N LEU A 32 3.29 -2.14 0.24
CA LEU A 32 4.29 -1.58 -0.66
C LEU A 32 3.63 -1.21 -1.98
N ARG A 33 3.79 0.05 -2.35
CA ARG A 33 3.44 0.60 -3.66
C ARG A 33 4.71 1.00 -4.39
N ARG A 34 4.87 0.50 -5.61
CA ARG A 34 5.85 1.02 -6.56
C ARG A 34 5.41 2.40 -7.04
N LEU A 35 6.25 3.42 -6.86
CA LEU A 35 6.05 4.73 -7.47
C LEU A 35 7.04 4.93 -8.63
N ALA A 36 8.29 4.52 -8.44
CA ALA A 36 9.31 4.34 -9.48
C ALA A 36 10.29 3.25 -9.02
N ALA A 37 10.65 2.30 -9.88
CA ALA A 37 11.73 1.34 -9.65
C ALA A 37 12.04 0.58 -10.95
N GLY A 38 13.32 0.38 -11.24
CA GLY A 38 13.77 -0.38 -12.41
C GLY A 38 13.45 -1.88 -12.32
N CYS A 39 13.50 -2.47 -11.12
CA CYS A 39 13.13 -3.87 -10.91
C CYS A 39 12.38 -4.10 -9.59
N GLU A 40 11.93 -5.34 -9.36
CA GLU A 40 11.21 -5.71 -8.14
C GLU A 40 12.15 -5.88 -6.94
N ALA A 41 13.35 -6.40 -7.16
CA ALA A 41 14.33 -6.60 -6.09
C ALA A 41 14.72 -5.26 -5.45
N ASP A 42 15.03 -4.26 -6.26
CA ASP A 42 15.40 -2.91 -5.78
C ASP A 42 14.25 -2.28 -4.99
N LEU A 43 13.01 -2.44 -5.43
CA LEU A 43 11.83 -1.96 -4.72
C LEU A 43 11.69 -2.59 -3.33
N LEU A 44 11.94 -3.89 -3.21
CA LEU A 44 11.89 -4.60 -1.93
C LEU A 44 13.04 -4.18 -1.01
N THR A 45 14.26 -4.09 -1.54
CA THR A 45 15.42 -3.61 -0.78
C THR A 45 15.21 -2.19 -0.27
N ALA A 46 14.67 -1.30 -1.09
CA ALA A 46 14.31 0.06 -0.70
C ALA A 46 13.23 0.07 0.39
N ALA A 47 12.19 -0.76 0.24
CA ALA A 47 11.13 -0.87 1.25
C ALA A 47 11.68 -1.31 2.62
N GLU A 48 12.53 -2.34 2.64
CA GLU A 48 13.18 -2.84 3.86
C GLU A 48 14.04 -1.77 4.52
N ALA A 49 14.83 -1.02 3.73
CA ALA A 49 15.65 0.07 4.24
C ALA A 49 14.81 1.17 4.93
N VAL A 50 13.72 1.62 4.28
CA VAL A 50 12.83 2.65 4.85
C VAL A 50 12.11 2.15 6.12
N LEU A 51 11.73 0.86 6.16
CA LEU A 51 11.09 0.25 7.32
C LEU A 51 12.05 0.05 8.50
N ALA A 52 13.33 -0.17 8.23
CA ALA A 52 14.37 -0.35 9.24
C ALA A 52 14.95 0.96 9.77
N ASP A 53 14.83 2.06 9.01
CA ASP A 53 15.36 3.37 9.41
C ASP A 53 14.46 4.05 10.46
N PRO A 54 14.93 4.25 11.70
CA PRO A 54 14.18 4.96 12.73
C PRO A 54 14.00 6.46 12.44
N ALA A 55 14.78 7.03 11.52
CA ALA A 55 14.67 8.43 11.12
C ALA A 55 13.59 8.66 10.04
N THR A 56 12.98 7.62 9.49
CA THR A 56 11.90 7.75 8.51
C THR A 56 10.76 8.59 9.08
N GLU A 57 10.46 9.70 8.41
CA GLU A 57 9.37 10.60 8.77
C GLU A 57 8.03 10.05 8.28
N TRP A 58 7.29 9.41 9.18
CA TRP A 58 5.97 8.84 8.87
C TRP A 58 4.86 9.88 9.03
N GLN A 59 3.98 9.94 8.04
CA GLN A 59 2.71 10.64 8.16
C GLN A 59 1.69 9.74 8.87
N GLU A 60 1.11 10.21 9.96
CA GLU A 60 0.05 9.52 10.68
C GLU A 60 -1.31 9.74 10.01
N TYR A 61 -2.06 8.67 9.79
CA TYR A 61 -3.39 8.66 9.15
C TYR A 61 -4.52 8.26 10.12
N GLY A 62 -4.20 8.14 11.41
CA GLY A 62 -5.17 7.82 12.44
C GLY A 62 -5.31 6.33 12.67
N THR A 63 -6.52 5.88 12.98
CA THR A 63 -6.76 4.49 13.40
C THR A 63 -7.85 3.83 12.58
N TRP A 64 -7.57 2.60 12.13
CA TRP A 64 -8.48 1.75 11.40
C TRP A 64 -8.88 0.53 12.25
N ARG A 65 -10.14 0.09 12.15
CA ARG A 65 -10.66 -1.10 12.81
C ARG A 65 -11.10 -2.10 11.75
N THR A 66 -10.63 -3.33 11.87
CA THR A 66 -10.99 -4.44 10.97
C THR A 66 -11.56 -5.62 11.77
N ASP A 67 -12.48 -6.36 11.16
CA ASP A 67 -13.05 -7.61 11.64
C ASP A 67 -12.25 -8.85 11.21
N GLY A 68 -11.16 -8.67 10.46
CA GLY A 68 -10.26 -9.75 10.08
C GLY A 68 -9.60 -9.51 8.72
N PRO A 69 -9.52 -10.54 7.85
CA PRO A 69 -8.90 -10.45 6.54
C PRO A 69 -9.37 -9.23 5.75
N ALA A 70 -8.42 -8.57 5.10
CA ALA A 70 -8.64 -7.37 4.31
C ALA A 70 -8.32 -7.64 2.84
N VAL A 71 -8.68 -6.69 1.97
CA VAL A 71 -8.32 -6.71 0.55
C VAL A 71 -7.41 -5.52 0.28
N LEU A 72 -6.26 -5.79 -0.31
CA LEU A 72 -5.39 -4.79 -0.90
C LEU A 72 -5.84 -4.53 -2.33
N MET A 73 -5.94 -3.26 -2.68
CA MET A 73 -6.38 -2.77 -3.99
C MET A 73 -5.55 -1.54 -4.37
N ASP A 74 -5.59 -1.14 -5.63
CA ASP A 74 -5.04 0.15 -6.04
C ASP A 74 -5.86 1.30 -5.40
N SER A 75 -5.17 2.33 -4.92
CA SER A 75 -5.80 3.52 -4.34
C SER A 75 -6.65 4.33 -5.34
N ALA A 76 -6.43 4.15 -6.64
CA ALA A 76 -7.26 4.75 -7.68
C ALA A 76 -8.65 4.11 -7.74
N GLU A 77 -8.79 2.87 -7.24
CA GLU A 77 -10.02 2.10 -7.31
C GLU A 77 -10.85 2.30 -6.05
N ALA A 78 -12.12 2.65 -6.23
CA ALA A 78 -13.05 2.72 -5.12
C ALA A 78 -13.31 1.30 -4.60
N GLY A 79 -13.24 1.11 -3.28
CA GLY A 79 -13.48 -0.21 -2.67
C GLY A 79 -14.86 -0.81 -2.98
N ALA A 80 -15.85 0.02 -3.31
CA ALA A 80 -17.18 -0.41 -3.75
C ALA A 80 -17.22 -0.93 -5.20
N GLU A 81 -16.22 -0.58 -6.01
CA GLU A 81 -16.14 -0.86 -7.45
C GLU A 81 -15.22 -2.05 -7.77
N LEU A 82 -14.66 -2.71 -6.75
CA LEU A 82 -13.78 -3.88 -6.92
C LEU A 82 -14.43 -5.09 -7.64
N SER A 83 -15.76 -5.12 -7.75
CA SER A 83 -16.50 -6.14 -8.50
C SER A 83 -17.02 -5.65 -9.84
N VAL A 84 -16.69 -4.41 -10.23
CA VAL A 84 -17.09 -3.79 -11.48
C VAL A 84 -15.97 -3.98 -12.49
N GLU A 85 -16.31 -4.48 -13.68
CA GLU A 85 -15.36 -4.66 -14.77
C GLU A 85 -15.02 -3.31 -15.40
N TYR A 86 -13.75 -3.11 -15.78
CA TYR A 86 -13.37 -1.92 -16.54
C TYR A 86 -14.01 -1.92 -17.93
N PRO A 87 -14.23 -0.73 -18.54
CA PRO A 87 -14.80 -0.62 -19.89
C PRO A 87 -14.00 -1.36 -20.98
N ASP A 88 -12.70 -1.53 -20.80
CA ASP A 88 -11.77 -2.25 -21.67
C ASP A 88 -11.54 -3.72 -21.26
N GLY A 89 -12.26 -4.18 -20.23
CA GLY A 89 -12.27 -5.56 -19.75
C GLY A 89 -11.34 -5.82 -18.56
N GLY A 90 -11.69 -6.83 -17.77
CA GLY A 90 -10.95 -7.21 -16.56
C GLY A 90 -11.40 -6.48 -15.28
N LEU A 91 -11.09 -7.08 -14.13
CA LEU A 91 -11.44 -6.55 -12.81
C LEU A 91 -10.27 -5.75 -12.21
N PRO A 92 -10.56 -4.81 -11.30
CA PRO A 92 -9.55 -4.19 -10.45
C PRO A 92 -8.65 -5.20 -9.76
N ASP A 93 -7.34 -4.93 -9.80
CA ASP A 93 -6.33 -5.78 -9.17
C ASP A 93 -6.53 -5.81 -7.65
N GLN A 94 -6.66 -7.03 -7.12
CA GLN A 94 -6.92 -7.28 -5.72
C GLN A 94 -5.99 -8.37 -5.18
N ALA A 95 -5.56 -8.20 -3.93
CA ALA A 95 -4.83 -9.22 -3.19
C ALA A 95 -5.41 -9.38 -1.78
N PRO A 96 -5.85 -10.60 -1.39
CA PRO A 96 -6.31 -10.83 -0.03
C PRO A 96 -5.14 -10.72 0.95
N VAL A 97 -5.39 -10.08 2.08
CA VAL A 97 -4.41 -9.86 3.14
C VAL A 97 -4.94 -10.43 4.43
N LEU A 98 -4.22 -11.42 4.96
CA LEU A 98 -4.54 -12.03 6.24
C LEU A 98 -4.12 -11.09 7.37
N LEU A 99 -5.07 -10.33 7.87
CA LEU A 99 -4.93 -9.49 9.06
C LEU A 99 -5.84 -10.01 10.18
N PRO A 100 -5.34 -10.06 11.43
CA PRO A 100 -6.22 -10.35 12.54
C PRO A 100 -7.19 -9.20 12.77
N ALA A 101 -8.39 -9.54 13.26
CA ALA A 101 -9.35 -8.56 13.72
C ALA A 101 -8.72 -7.68 14.81
N GLY A 102 -8.98 -6.39 14.78
CA GLY A 102 -8.38 -5.47 15.74
C GLY A 102 -8.39 -4.02 15.32
N ARG A 103 -7.66 -3.22 16.10
CA ARG A 103 -7.48 -1.79 15.94
C ARG A 103 -6.03 -1.52 15.54
N TRP A 104 -5.85 -0.76 14.47
CA TRP A 104 -4.55 -0.52 13.82
C TRP A 104 -4.32 0.97 13.68
N ALA A 105 -3.24 1.49 14.27
CA ALA A 105 -2.73 2.79 13.88
C ALA A 105 -2.14 2.67 12.47
N VAL A 106 -2.52 3.60 11.60
CA VAL A 106 -2.11 3.62 10.19
C VAL A 106 -1.17 4.79 10.01
N ARG A 107 0.01 4.50 9.47
CA ARG A 107 0.98 5.51 9.07
C ARG A 107 1.49 5.22 7.67
N GLY A 108 2.01 6.21 6.97
CA GLY A 108 2.57 6.01 5.64
C GLY A 108 3.67 7.01 5.30
N VAL A 109 4.46 6.66 4.28
CA VAL A 109 5.57 7.47 3.79
C VAL A 109 5.74 7.24 2.30
N HIS A 110 6.10 8.29 1.59
CA HIS A 110 6.45 8.26 0.18
C HIS A 110 7.82 8.89 0.04
N THR A 111 8.84 8.09 -0.22
CA THR A 111 10.22 8.57 -0.18
C THR A 111 11.05 7.95 -1.29
N TRP A 112 11.94 8.77 -1.83
CA TRP A 112 13.04 8.28 -2.66
C TRP A 112 13.98 7.49 -1.75
N ALA A 113 14.29 6.26 -2.15
CA ALA A 113 15.32 5.45 -1.51
C ALA A 113 16.68 5.68 -2.16
N ASP A 114 16.68 5.99 -3.46
CA ASP A 114 17.83 6.40 -4.27
C ASP A 114 17.34 7.29 -5.44
N ASP A 115 18.21 7.61 -6.40
CA ASP A 115 17.89 8.50 -7.52
C ASP A 115 16.82 7.95 -8.48
N ASP A 116 16.60 6.63 -8.50
CA ASP A 116 15.73 5.94 -9.46
C ASP A 116 14.56 5.19 -8.79
N THR A 117 14.60 5.03 -7.47
CA THR A 117 13.65 4.23 -6.69
C THR A 117 12.81 5.09 -5.76
N TRP A 118 11.55 5.27 -6.13
CA TRP A 118 10.53 5.93 -5.31
C TRP A 118 9.55 4.90 -4.76
N VAL A 119 9.46 4.81 -3.43
CA VAL A 119 8.61 3.83 -2.74
C VAL A 119 7.51 4.52 -1.94
N GLY A 120 6.31 3.95 -2.00
CA GLY A 120 5.21 4.29 -1.10
C GLY A 120 4.99 3.13 -0.13
N LEU A 121 4.97 3.43 1.17
CA LEU A 121 4.71 2.46 2.23
C LEU A 121 3.54 2.91 3.08
N VAL A 122 2.65 2.00 3.41
CA VAL A 122 1.63 2.17 4.46
C VAL A 122 1.82 1.05 5.48
N GLN A 123 2.04 1.40 6.74
CA GLN A 123 2.28 0.43 7.80
C GLN A 123 1.15 0.41 8.82
N LEU A 124 0.80 -0.80 9.26
CA LEU A 124 -0.16 -1.05 10.32
C LEU A 124 0.58 -1.38 11.63
N LEU A 125 0.35 -0.54 12.62
CA LEU A 125 0.83 -0.74 13.98
C LEU A 125 -0.34 -1.15 14.88
N PRO A 126 -0.16 -2.12 15.80
CA PRO A 126 -1.17 -2.41 16.79
C PRO A 126 -1.50 -1.12 17.56
N ALA A 127 -2.74 -0.67 17.47
CA ALA A 127 -3.24 0.35 18.38
C ALA A 127 -3.87 -0.39 19.55
N GLY A 128 -3.47 -0.05 20.78
CA GLY A 128 -4.04 -0.65 21.99
C GLY A 128 -5.57 -0.70 21.96
N LEU A 129 -6.12 -1.69 22.67
CA LEU A 129 -7.56 -1.92 22.83
C LEU A 129 -8.30 -0.68 23.34
#